data_AF-A0AAF0UBK4-F1
#
_entry.id   AF-A0AAF0UBK4-F1
#
_cell.length_a   1.000
_cell.length_b   1.000
_cell.length_c   1.000
_cell.angle_alpha   90.00
_cell.angle_beta   90.00
_cell.angle_gamma   90.00
#
_symmetry.space_group_name_H-M   'P 1'
#
loop_
_entity.id
_entity.type
_entity.pdbx_description
1 polymer ?
#
loop_
_entity_poly.entity_id
_entity_poly.type
_entity_poly.pdbx_seq_one_letter_code
_entity_poly.pdbx_strand_id
1 'polypeptide(L)'
;MEAYTAVVSLLQTLEQLQQSHPDLIQGKMVKTLESLLVTAEYFQNVVEETSKSRFDVEKIKSLEEKIRASASYTEDVVELTIYQIMEGLSWTFGIAPTSSLHKNLLSVVEKINTQKNEVMEIVSEFATSTHDDQILQSDGDSLINTSSRSNPTL
;
A
#
# COMPACT_ATOMS: atom_id res chain seq x y z
N MET A 1 11.93 2.40 -2.79
CA MET A 1 12.00 1.58 -4.04
C MET A 1 11.76 0.09 -3.78
N GLU A 2 12.25 -0.49 -2.68
CA GLU A 2 12.02 -1.92 -2.38
C GLU A 2 10.54 -2.28 -2.23
N ALA A 3 9.73 -1.41 -1.61
CA ALA A 3 8.29 -1.58 -1.49
C ALA A 3 7.60 -1.65 -2.87
N TYR A 4 7.97 -0.74 -3.78
CA TYR A 4 7.45 -0.73 -5.15
C TYR A 4 7.79 -2.05 -5.87
N THR A 5 9.05 -2.49 -5.80
CA THR A 5 9.48 -3.75 -6.40
C THR A 5 8.70 -4.94 -5.85
N ALA A 6 8.51 -5.02 -4.53
CA ALA A 6 7.74 -6.11 -3.90
C ALA A 6 6.27 -6.11 -4.34
N VAL A 7 5.63 -4.94 -4.45
CA VAL A 7 4.24 -4.83 -4.93
C VAL A 7 4.11 -5.24 -6.40
N VAL A 8 5.05 -4.81 -7.25
CA VAL A 8 5.07 -5.21 -8.66
C VAL A 8 5.28 -6.72 -8.80
N SER A 9 6.17 -7.31 -7.99
CA SER A 9 6.40 -8.76 -7.98
C SER A 9 5.13 -9.52 -7.60
N LEU A 10 4.45 -9.09 -6.52
CA LEU A 10 3.15 -9.64 -6.14
C LEU A 10 2.11 -9.55 -7.28
N LEU A 11 1.97 -8.38 -7.93
CA LEU A 11 1.03 -8.21 -9.05
C LEU A 11 1.33 -9.18 -10.20
N GLN A 12 2.61 -9.35 -10.55
CA GLN A 12 3.04 -10.29 -11.59
C GLN A 12 2.73 -11.74 -11.19
N THR A 13 2.97 -12.11 -9.94
CA THR A 13 2.67 -13.45 -9.41
C THR A 13 1.16 -13.74 -9.44
N LEU A 14 0.32 -12.75 -9.12
CA LEU A 14 -1.13 -12.88 -9.24
C LEU A 14 -1.59 -13.03 -10.70
N GLU A 15 -1.00 -12.26 -11.63
CA GLU A 15 -1.28 -12.37 -13.07
C GLU A 15 -0.86 -13.74 -13.61
N GLN A 16 0.32 -14.23 -13.23
CA GLN A 16 0.82 -15.55 -13.62
C GLN A 16 -0.13 -16.66 -13.15
N LEU A 17 -0.60 -16.62 -11.91
CA LEU A 17 -1.59 -17.59 -11.41
C LEU A 17 -2.86 -17.58 -12.28
N GLN A 18 -3.34 -16.39 -12.65
CA GLN A 18 -4.54 -16.20 -13.45
C GLN A 18 -4.40 -16.76 -14.88
N GLN A 19 -3.23 -16.54 -15.50
CA GLN A 19 -2.94 -17.00 -16.86
C GLN A 19 -2.61 -18.50 -16.93
N SER A 20 -1.86 -19.02 -15.97
CA SER A 20 -1.39 -20.41 -15.97
C SER A 20 -2.46 -21.40 -15.51
N HIS A 21 -3.39 -20.97 -14.65
CA HIS A 21 -4.36 -21.86 -14.01
C HIS A 21 -5.80 -21.30 -14.01
N PRO A 22 -6.36 -20.90 -15.17
CA PRO A 22 -7.70 -20.31 -15.25
C PRO A 22 -8.81 -21.23 -14.70
N ASP A 23 -8.64 -22.56 -14.83
CA ASP A 23 -9.60 -23.55 -14.33
C ASP A 23 -9.75 -23.55 -12.79
N LEU A 24 -8.72 -23.09 -12.08
CA LEU A 24 -8.72 -22.99 -10.62
C LEU A 24 -9.33 -21.67 -10.13
N ILE A 25 -9.42 -20.66 -11.01
CA ILE A 25 -9.94 -19.34 -10.70
C ILE A 25 -11.44 -19.30 -11.00
N GLN A 26 -12.21 -20.04 -10.17
CA GLN A 26 -13.66 -20.10 -10.29
C GLN A 26 -14.37 -19.85 -8.94
N GLY A 27 -15.58 -19.30 -9.03
CA GLY A 27 -16.43 -19.09 -7.86
C GLY A 27 -15.77 -18.21 -6.79
N LYS A 28 -15.49 -18.80 -5.62
CA LYS A 28 -14.92 -18.06 -4.48
C LYS A 28 -13.47 -17.63 -4.71
N MET A 29 -12.71 -18.38 -5.51
CA MET A 29 -11.31 -18.07 -5.84
C MET A 29 -11.18 -16.77 -6.63
N VAL A 30 -12.14 -16.47 -7.51
CA VAL A 30 -12.19 -15.19 -8.26
C VAL A 30 -12.21 -14.01 -7.30
N LYS A 31 -13.11 -14.05 -6.31
CA LYS A 31 -13.26 -12.96 -5.32
C LYS A 31 -12.02 -12.79 -4.44
N THR A 32 -11.41 -13.92 -4.05
CA THR A 32 -10.16 -13.91 -3.28
C THR A 32 -9.05 -13.24 -4.09
N LEU A 33 -8.88 -13.63 -5.36
CA LEU A 33 -7.86 -13.06 -6.24
C LEU A 33 -8.10 -11.57 -6.54
N GLU A 34 -9.36 -11.20 -6.80
CA GLU A 34 -9.77 -9.80 -7.00
C GLU A 34 -9.44 -8.95 -5.78
N SER A 35 -9.68 -9.45 -4.56
CA SER A 35 -9.30 -8.73 -3.33
C SER A 35 -7.80 -8.55 -3.19
N LEU A 36 -6.98 -9.52 -3.62
CA LEU A 36 -5.52 -9.39 -3.60
C LEU A 36 -5.05 -8.33 -4.60
N LEU A 37 -5.58 -8.36 -5.82
CA LEU A 37 -5.26 -7.39 -6.87
C LEU A 37 -5.60 -5.96 -6.43
N VAL A 38 -6.84 -5.73 -5.97
CA VAL A 38 -7.29 -4.41 -5.51
C VAL A 38 -6.42 -3.86 -4.36
N THR A 39 -5.96 -4.74 -3.46
CA THR A 39 -5.08 -4.31 -2.36
C THR A 39 -3.65 -4.06 -2.81
N ALA A 40 -3.11 -4.88 -3.73
CA ALA A 40 -1.79 -4.67 -4.32
C ALA A 40 -1.74 -3.38 -5.16
N GLU A 41 -2.75 -3.11 -5.98
CA GLU A 41 -2.89 -1.86 -6.74
C GLU A 41 -2.98 -0.64 -5.82
N TYR A 42 -3.72 -0.75 -4.71
CA TYR A 42 -3.76 0.30 -3.70
C TYR A 42 -2.37 0.57 -3.11
N PHE A 43 -1.62 -0.47 -2.75
CA PHE A 43 -0.26 -0.31 -2.25
C PHE A 43 0.68 0.31 -3.28
N GLN A 44 0.57 -0.07 -4.56
CA GLN A 44 1.33 0.53 -5.64
C GLN A 44 1.09 2.05 -5.69
N ASN A 45 -0.18 2.45 -5.70
CA ASN A 45 -0.56 3.86 -5.73
C ASN A 45 -0.05 4.62 -4.50
N VAL A 46 -0.12 4.04 -3.31
CA VAL A 46 0.43 4.67 -2.09
C VAL A 46 1.94 4.87 -2.20
N VAL A 47 2.69 3.87 -2.62
CA VAL A 47 4.15 3.99 -2.77
C VAL A 47 4.51 5.03 -3.83
N GLU A 48 3.80 5.06 -4.96
CA GLU A 48 4.02 6.06 -6.01
C GLU A 48 3.74 7.49 -5.54
N GLU A 49 2.63 7.72 -4.83
CA GLU A 49 2.26 9.05 -4.36
C GLU A 49 3.16 9.56 -3.22
N THR A 50 3.51 8.66 -2.30
CA THR A 50 4.43 9.01 -1.19
C THR A 50 5.85 9.29 -1.69
N SER A 51 6.31 8.66 -2.77
CA SER A 51 7.61 8.95 -3.39
C SER A 51 7.74 10.39 -3.92
N LYS A 52 6.60 11.03 -4.24
CA LYS A 52 6.53 12.41 -4.73
C LYS A 52 6.25 13.40 -3.60
N SER A 53 5.97 12.91 -2.39
CA SER A 53 5.53 13.74 -1.28
C SER A 53 6.68 14.46 -0.58
N ARG A 54 6.35 15.56 0.11
CA ARG A 54 7.25 16.30 1.02
C ARG A 54 7.12 15.84 2.48
N PHE A 55 6.45 14.71 2.74
CA PHE A 55 6.31 14.19 4.10
C PHE A 55 7.68 13.84 4.71
N ASP A 56 7.66 13.70 6.04
CA ASP A 56 8.80 13.23 6.80
C ASP A 56 9.35 11.91 6.22
N VAL A 57 10.65 11.91 5.94
CA VAL A 57 11.34 10.80 5.27
C VAL A 57 11.31 9.53 6.11
N GLU A 58 11.36 9.61 7.44
CA GLU A 58 11.30 8.43 8.31
C GLU A 58 9.89 7.86 8.36
N LYS A 59 8.86 8.71 8.33
CA LYS A 59 7.46 8.26 8.19
C LYS A 59 7.22 7.55 6.85
N ILE A 60 7.74 8.10 5.74
CA ILE A 60 7.66 7.45 4.42
C ILE A 60 8.39 6.09 4.44
N LYS A 61 9.60 6.02 5.00
CA LYS A 61 10.34 4.75 5.11
C LYS A 61 9.58 3.69 5.91
N SER A 62 9.00 4.07 7.05
CA SER A 62 8.19 3.16 7.88
C SER A 62 6.98 2.62 7.13
N LEU A 63 6.31 3.49 6.35
CA LEU A 63 5.19 3.11 5.49
C LEU A 63 5.62 2.17 4.36
N GLU A 64 6.69 2.51 3.63
CA GLU A 64 7.26 1.66 2.58
C GLU A 64 7.63 0.29 3.13
N GLU A 65 8.25 0.22 4.31
CA GLU A 65 8.64 -1.05 4.95
C GLU A 65 7.42 -1.92 5.29
N LYS A 66 6.34 -1.33 5.81
CA LYS A 66 5.10 -2.05 6.07
C LYS A 66 4.48 -2.60 4.78
N ILE A 67 4.43 -1.80 3.72
CA ILE A 67 3.94 -2.22 2.41
C ILE A 67 4.81 -3.35 1.84
N ARG A 68 6.14 -3.19 1.88
CA ARG A 68 7.11 -4.19 1.41
C ARG A 68 6.89 -5.53 2.11
N ALA A 69 6.86 -5.54 3.43
CA ALA A 69 6.67 -6.75 4.22
C ALA A 69 5.31 -7.43 3.96
N SER A 70 4.26 -6.64 3.77
CA SER A 70 2.92 -7.13 3.42
C SER A 70 2.89 -7.76 2.03
N ALA A 71 3.47 -7.09 1.03
CA ALA A 71 3.54 -7.56 -0.35
C ALA A 71 4.35 -8.87 -0.46
N SER A 72 5.58 -8.89 0.08
CA SER A 72 6.43 -10.08 0.05
C SER A 72 5.81 -11.28 0.75
N TYR A 73 5.22 -11.08 1.95
CA TYR A 73 4.53 -12.18 2.64
C TYR A 73 3.36 -12.74 1.82
N THR A 74 2.60 -11.85 1.16
CA THR A 74 1.48 -12.27 0.33
C THR A 74 1.97 -13.04 -0.89
N GLU A 75 3.02 -12.55 -1.54
CA GLU A 75 3.65 -13.20 -2.68
C GLU A 75 4.14 -14.60 -2.32
N ASP A 76 4.88 -14.77 -1.23
CA ASP A 76 5.38 -16.07 -0.76
C ASP A 76 4.24 -17.10 -0.61
N VAL A 77 3.08 -16.67 -0.08
CA VAL A 77 1.92 -17.55 0.09
C VAL A 77 1.27 -17.89 -1.25
N VAL A 78 1.22 -16.95 -2.19
CA VAL A 78 0.68 -17.18 -3.54
C VAL A 78 1.61 -18.09 -4.35
N GLU A 79 2.92 -17.87 -4.30
CA GLU A 79 3.92 -18.74 -4.94
C GLU A 79 3.86 -20.16 -4.37
N LEU A 80 3.81 -20.30 -3.04
CA LEU A 80 3.64 -21.61 -2.41
C LEU A 80 2.34 -22.28 -2.86
N THR A 81 1.29 -21.49 -3.05
CA THR A 81 0.01 -21.98 -3.55
C THR A 81 0.13 -22.51 -4.99
N ILE A 82 0.79 -21.76 -5.89
CA ILE A 82 1.09 -22.19 -7.25
C ILE A 82 1.92 -23.48 -7.24
N TYR A 83 2.97 -23.54 -6.42
CA TYR A 83 3.83 -24.71 -6.30
C TYR A 83 3.07 -25.97 -5.85
N GLN A 84 2.21 -25.85 -4.83
CA GLN A 84 1.39 -26.96 -4.34
C GLN A 84 0.37 -27.47 -5.37
N ILE A 85 -0.11 -26.59 -6.27
CA ILE A 85 -0.92 -26.99 -7.42
C ILE A 85 -0.07 -27.81 -8.39
N MET A 86 1.09 -27.27 -8.80
CA MET A 86 1.94 -27.86 -9.83
C MET A 86 2.45 -29.25 -9.46
N GLU A 87 2.84 -29.46 -8.21
CA GLU A 87 3.36 -30.75 -7.72
C GLU A 87 2.26 -31.80 -7.48
N GLY A 88 0.98 -31.46 -7.68
CA GLY A 88 -0.14 -32.38 -7.42
C GLY A 88 -0.24 -32.83 -5.95
N LEU A 89 0.47 -32.16 -5.04
CA LEU A 89 0.48 -32.42 -3.58
C LEU A 89 -0.92 -32.26 -2.95
N SER A 90 -1.78 -31.57 -3.67
CA SER A 90 -3.17 -31.37 -3.33
C SER A 90 -4.03 -32.61 -3.58
N TRP A 91 -3.61 -33.55 -4.44
CA TRP A 91 -4.32 -34.82 -4.72
C TRP A 91 -3.89 -35.97 -3.79
N THR A 92 -2.66 -35.96 -3.29
CA THR A 92 -2.04 -37.06 -2.52
C THR A 92 -2.61 -37.27 -1.11
N PHE A 93 -3.41 -36.34 -0.57
CA PHE A 93 -3.94 -36.41 0.80
C PHE A 93 -5.46 -36.64 0.92
N GLY A 94 -6.18 -36.89 -0.19
CA GLY A 94 -7.63 -37.15 -0.14
C GLY A 94 -8.49 -35.93 0.24
N ILE A 95 -7.91 -34.73 0.20
CA ILE A 95 -8.61 -33.45 0.34
C ILE A 95 -8.72 -32.84 -1.05
N ALA A 96 -9.90 -32.32 -1.42
CA ALA A 96 -10.04 -31.63 -2.70
C ALA A 96 -9.06 -30.45 -2.77
N PRO A 97 -8.17 -30.39 -3.77
CA PRO A 97 -7.14 -29.37 -3.93
C PRO A 97 -7.60 -27.93 -3.69
N THR A 98 -8.80 -27.65 -4.19
CA THR A 98 -9.45 -26.35 -4.16
C THR A 98 -9.86 -25.88 -2.76
N SER A 99 -10.09 -26.79 -1.80
CA SER A 99 -10.55 -26.44 -0.46
C SER A 99 -9.42 -25.96 0.47
N SER A 100 -8.27 -26.62 0.45
CA SER A 100 -7.09 -26.17 1.20
C SER A 100 -6.53 -24.86 0.63
N LEU A 101 -6.51 -24.80 -0.71
CA LEU A 101 -6.04 -23.65 -1.46
C LEU A 101 -6.85 -22.39 -1.18
N HIS A 102 -8.17 -22.51 -1.21
CA HIS A 102 -9.05 -21.39 -0.89
C HIS A 102 -8.86 -20.89 0.55
N LYS A 103 -8.61 -21.78 1.52
CA LYS A 103 -8.37 -21.38 2.93
C LYS A 103 -7.08 -20.59 3.11
N ASN A 104 -5.98 -21.03 2.48
CA ASN A 104 -4.70 -20.33 2.57
C ASN A 104 -4.80 -18.92 1.96
N LEU A 105 -5.40 -18.80 0.79
CA LEU A 105 -5.58 -17.51 0.14
C LEU A 105 -6.63 -16.64 0.83
N LEU A 106 -7.67 -17.22 1.44
CA LEU A 106 -8.62 -16.44 2.24
C LEU A 106 -7.93 -15.82 3.46
N SER A 107 -7.10 -16.60 4.16
CA SER A 107 -6.29 -16.11 5.28
C SER A 107 -5.34 -14.99 4.86
N VAL A 108 -4.71 -15.11 3.68
CA VAL A 108 -3.82 -14.06 3.16
C VAL A 108 -4.59 -12.79 2.80
N VAL A 109 -5.80 -12.91 2.25
CA VAL A 109 -6.70 -11.78 1.99
C VAL A 109 -7.08 -11.04 3.28
N GLU A 110 -7.45 -11.76 4.34
CA GLU A 110 -7.79 -11.14 5.62
C GLU A 110 -6.61 -10.35 6.20
N LYS A 111 -5.40 -10.93 6.12
CA LYS A 111 -4.19 -10.30 6.61
C LYS A 111 -3.79 -9.08 5.79
N ILE A 112 -3.75 -9.18 4.46
CA ILE A 112 -3.35 -8.06 3.60
C ILE A 112 -4.37 -6.92 3.67
N ASN A 113 -5.67 -7.21 3.84
CA ASN A 113 -6.70 -6.19 4.03
C ASN A 113 -6.59 -5.49 5.38
N THR A 114 -6.20 -6.21 6.44
CA THR A 114 -5.90 -5.60 7.73
C THR A 114 -4.70 -4.63 7.59
N GLN A 115 -3.64 -5.07 6.93
CA GLN A 115 -2.46 -4.23 6.67
C GLN A 115 -2.80 -3.03 5.78
N LYS A 116 -3.70 -3.19 4.80
CA LYS A 116 -4.24 -2.09 3.99
C LYS A 116 -4.91 -1.02 4.84
N ASN A 117 -5.73 -1.40 5.82
CA ASN A 117 -6.39 -0.44 6.69
C ASN A 117 -5.37 0.34 7.54
N GLU A 118 -4.35 -0.34 8.07
CA GLU A 118 -3.27 0.33 8.80
C GLU A 118 -2.48 1.29 7.91
N VAL A 119 -2.19 0.92 6.66
CA VAL A 119 -1.55 1.79 5.66
C VAL A 119 -2.43 3.01 5.36
N MET A 120 -3.73 2.82 5.21
CA MET A 120 -4.69 3.89 4.97
C MET A 120 -4.77 4.89 6.14
N GLU A 121 -4.72 4.40 7.37
CA GLU A 121 -4.68 5.24 8.57
C GLU A 121 -3.42 6.12 8.57
N ILE A 122 -2.25 5.53 8.35
CA ILE A 122 -0.97 6.27 8.28
C ILE A 122 -0.99 7.32 7.16
N VAL A 123 -1.47 6.97 5.97
CA VAL A 123 -1.59 7.92 4.85
C VAL A 123 -2.54 9.08 5.21
N SER A 124 -3.62 8.81 5.95
CA SER A 124 -4.56 9.83 6.41
C SER A 124 -3.91 10.78 7.44
N GLU A 125 -3.09 10.25 8.35
CA GLU A 125 -2.32 11.06 9.30
C GLU A 125 -1.34 12.00 8.59
N PHE A 126 -0.76 11.58 7.47
CA PHE A 126 0.12 12.46 6.68
C PHE A 126 -0.65 13.64 6.09
N ALA A 127 -1.87 13.39 5.61
CA ALA A 127 -2.72 14.44 5.04
C ALA A 127 -3.16 15.45 6.11
N THR A 128 -3.46 15.01 7.34
CA THR A 128 -3.90 15.89 8.41
C THR A 128 -2.75 16.67 9.06
N SER A 129 -1.54 16.11 9.15
CA SER A 129 -0.39 16.84 9.72
C SER A 129 0.11 17.99 8.84
N THR A 130 -0.34 18.06 7.58
CA THR A 130 0.05 19.13 6.63
C THR A 130 -0.79 20.41 6.82
N HIS A 131 -1.86 20.35 7.62
CA HIS A 131 -2.72 21.51 7.86
C HIS A 131 -2.22 22.46 8.94
N ASP A 132 -1.27 22.03 9.79
CA ASP A 132 -0.74 22.84 10.88
C ASP A 132 0.42 23.76 10.46
N ASP A 133 1.10 23.46 9.33
CA ASP A 133 2.24 24.25 8.85
C ASP A 133 1.86 25.39 7.90
N GLN A 134 0.58 25.55 7.55
CA GLN A 134 0.11 26.63 6.65
C GLN A 134 -0.41 27.89 7.38
N ILE A 135 -0.30 27.96 8.72
CA ILE A 135 -0.67 29.17 9.50
C ILE A 135 0.53 30.09 9.76
N LEU A 136 1.66 29.98 9.04
CA LEU A 136 2.76 30.95 9.17
C LEU A 136 3.43 31.25 7.82
N GLN A 137 2.70 31.87 6.89
CA GLN A 137 3.31 32.65 5.81
C GLN A 137 2.32 33.64 5.18
N SER A 138 2.15 34.77 5.85
CA SER A 138 1.87 36.05 5.20
C SER A 138 2.47 37.15 6.06
N ASP A 139 3.79 37.11 6.23
CA ASP A 139 4.54 38.25 6.74
C ASP A 139 4.49 39.39 5.72
N GLY A 140 4.09 40.56 6.22
CA GLY A 140 4.88 41.76 6.06
C GLY A 140 5.04 42.32 4.65
N ASP A 141 3.99 42.97 4.15
CA ASP A 141 4.23 44.19 3.37
C ASP A 141 3.06 45.18 3.47
N SER A 142 3.18 46.18 4.35
CA SER A 142 2.58 47.47 4.05
C SER A 142 3.20 48.59 4.87
N LEU A 143 3.85 49.49 4.12
CA LEU A 143 4.05 50.91 4.37
C LEU A 143 5.23 51.29 5.26
N ILE A 144 6.41 51.28 4.64
CA ILE A 144 7.38 52.36 4.85
C ILE A 144 7.27 53.30 3.65
N ASN A 145 6.60 54.45 3.82
CA ASN A 145 7.24 55.69 3.40
C ASN A 145 6.76 56.91 4.21
N THR A 146 7.73 57.46 4.94
CA THR A 146 7.97 58.89 5.20
C THR A 146 6.90 59.72 5.92
N SER A 147 7.17 60.03 7.19
CA SER A 147 7.35 61.43 7.60
C SER A 147 8.22 61.51 8.85
N SER A 148 9.40 62.12 8.71
CA SER A 148 10.31 62.39 9.81
C SER A 148 9.72 63.43 10.76
N ARG A 149 9.52 62.98 11.99
CA ARG A 149 9.41 63.71 13.26
C ARG A 149 10.22 65.01 13.33
N SER A 150 9.59 66.09 13.83
CA SER A 150 10.09 66.99 14.92
C SER A 150 9.05 68.07 15.28
N ASN A 151 8.42 67.97 16.45
CA ASN A 151 7.95 69.12 17.28
C ASN A 151 9.05 69.39 18.36
N PRO A 152 9.08 70.44 19.23
CA PRO A 152 8.06 71.48 19.55
C PRO A 152 8.60 72.92 19.85
N THR A 153 7.68 73.81 20.28
CA THR A 153 7.82 75.02 21.14
C THR A 153 8.60 76.27 20.66
N LEU A 154 7.86 77.36 20.39
CA LEU A 154 7.71 78.54 21.26
C LEU A 154 6.51 79.39 20.79
#